data_AF-A0A6C0CNC6-F1
#
_entry.id   AF-A0A6C0CNC6-F1
#
_cell.length_a   1.000
_cell.length_b   1.000
_cell.length_c   1.000
_cell.angle_alpha   90.00
_cell.angle_beta   90.00
_cell.angle_gamma   90.00
#
_symmetry.space_group_name_H-M   'P 1'
#
loop_
_entity.id
_entity.type
_entity.pdbx_description
1 polymer ?
#
loop_
_entity_poly.entity_id
_entity_poly.type
_entity_poly.pdbx_seq_one_letter_code
_entity_poly.pdbx_strand_id
1 'polypeptide(L)'
;MYRRPAPRQKIHTASLVRPTKDDVRRILNITPPEEREKPSKSFSVQNSELYLKLIKRNYEYYELEFKKPEVVELVYIPPPVKVIERHFEYPDNVVVKLNVLKSGKVRVKLFSHVAQLWEKYNSKGKIPPHKMLVSAYKSMGYSEAFINKMNKSFERKKVLEIKYEKMIQNIFERPSTKKKAPAKKKKKEEEPEEKPDDTVEEEPDDDDVTPEEDEAIEVDNDDDEDVDENADDVEPPDLD
;
A
#
# COMPACT_ATOMS: atom_id res chain seq x y z
N MET A 1 9.60 -42.18 24.55
CA MET A 1 8.65 -41.48 23.64
C MET A 1 8.53 -40.04 24.10
N TYR A 2 8.97 -39.07 23.30
CA TYR A 2 8.88 -37.65 23.68
C TYR A 2 7.44 -37.15 23.53
N ARG A 3 6.81 -36.75 24.64
CA ARG A 3 5.50 -36.09 24.61
C ARG A 3 5.64 -34.72 23.97
N ARG A 4 4.82 -34.46 22.96
CA ARG A 4 4.73 -33.13 22.35
C ARG A 4 4.16 -32.12 23.37
N PRO A 5 4.72 -30.91 23.47
CA PRO A 5 4.16 -29.87 24.33
C PRO A 5 2.75 -29.51 23.85
N ALA A 6 1.88 -29.17 24.80
CA ALA A 6 0.50 -28.79 24.50
C ALA A 6 0.48 -27.56 23.57
N PRO A 7 -0.44 -27.50 22.59
CA PRO A 7 -0.57 -26.34 21.71
C PRO A 7 -0.88 -25.09 22.52
N ARG A 8 -0.21 -23.98 22.19
CA ARG A 8 -0.38 -22.70 22.88
C ARG A 8 -1.83 -22.25 22.75
N GLN A 9 -2.51 -21.98 23.87
CA GLN A 9 -3.87 -21.46 23.86
C GLN A 9 -3.90 -20.08 23.19
N LYS A 10 -4.84 -19.87 22.26
CA LYS A 10 -5.04 -18.57 21.62
C LYS A 10 -5.60 -17.60 22.66
N ILE A 11 -4.87 -16.53 22.93
CA ILE A 11 -5.36 -15.43 23.76
C ILE A 11 -6.32 -14.61 22.89
N HIS A 12 -7.61 -14.66 23.19
CA HIS A 12 -8.57 -13.72 22.61
C HIS A 12 -8.29 -12.34 23.21
N THR A 13 -7.81 -11.40 22.41
CA THR A 13 -7.74 -9.99 22.83
C THR A 13 -9.18 -9.50 23.01
N ALA A 14 -9.57 -9.22 24.25
CA ALA A 14 -10.88 -8.67 24.56
C ALA A 14 -11.11 -7.41 23.70
N SER A 15 -12.21 -7.38 22.95
CA SER A 15 -12.64 -6.18 22.25
C SER A 15 -12.83 -5.06 23.27
N LEU A 16 -12.29 -3.87 22.99
CA LEU A 16 -12.54 -2.69 23.81
C LEU A 16 -14.02 -2.30 23.67
N VAL A 17 -14.87 -2.85 24.54
CA VAL A 17 -16.24 -2.38 24.72
C VAL A 17 -16.21 -1.16 25.63
N ARG A 18 -16.73 -0.03 25.15
CA ARG A 18 -16.85 1.21 25.94
C ARG A 18 -17.83 0.97 27.11
N PRO A 19 -17.50 1.36 28.34
CA PRO A 19 -18.38 1.13 29.48
C PRO A 19 -19.63 2.02 29.40
N THR A 20 -20.80 1.40 29.52
CA THR A 20 -22.09 2.07 29.77
C THR A 20 -22.45 2.02 31.25
N LYS A 21 -23.24 3.00 31.71
CA LYS A 21 -23.44 3.47 33.09
C LYS A 21 -23.92 2.48 34.18
N ASP A 22 -24.12 1.19 33.91
CA ASP A 22 -24.74 0.25 34.86
C ASP A 22 -23.77 -0.88 35.30
N ASP A 23 -22.80 -0.53 36.16
CA ASP A 23 -21.69 -1.40 36.61
C ASP A 23 -22.04 -2.36 37.79
N VAL A 24 -23.32 -2.52 38.17
CA VAL A 24 -23.72 -3.45 39.25
C VAL A 24 -23.39 -4.91 38.90
N ARG A 25 -23.45 -5.25 37.61
CA ARG A 25 -23.17 -6.60 37.09
C ARG A 25 -21.71 -7.03 37.22
N ARG A 26 -20.77 -6.06 37.24
CA ARG A 26 -19.34 -6.32 37.45
C ARG A 26 -19.00 -6.65 38.90
N ILE A 27 -19.65 -6.00 39.86
CA ILE A 27 -19.41 -6.21 41.31
C ILE A 27 -19.77 -7.64 41.72
N LEU A 28 -20.81 -8.20 41.10
CA LEU A 28 -21.31 -9.53 41.46
C LEU A 28 -20.57 -10.68 40.77
N ASN A 29 -19.56 -10.43 39.91
CA ASN A 29 -18.88 -11.44 39.10
C ASN A 29 -19.84 -12.43 38.42
N ILE A 30 -21.07 -11.98 38.12
CA ILE A 30 -22.04 -12.80 37.40
C ILE A 30 -21.52 -12.83 35.98
N THR A 31 -20.82 -13.92 35.64
CA THR A 31 -20.51 -14.21 34.24
C THR A 31 -21.85 -14.18 33.52
N PRO A 32 -22.06 -13.29 32.54
CA PRO A 32 -23.29 -13.31 31.76
C PRO A 32 -23.46 -14.76 31.30
N PRO A 33 -24.66 -15.37 31.42
CA PRO A 33 -24.86 -16.66 30.79
C PRO A 33 -24.38 -16.49 29.36
N GLU A 34 -23.41 -17.31 28.92
CA GLU A 34 -22.94 -17.28 27.55
C GLU A 34 -24.21 -17.42 26.71
N GLU A 35 -24.64 -16.31 26.09
CA GLU A 35 -25.74 -16.33 25.14
C GLU A 35 -25.19 -17.15 24.00
N ARG A 36 -25.41 -18.47 24.07
CA ARG A 36 -25.06 -19.38 23.00
C ARG A 36 -25.74 -18.80 21.78
N GLU A 37 -24.93 -18.37 20.82
CA GLU A 37 -25.44 -17.96 19.52
C GLU A 37 -26.41 -19.04 19.08
N LYS A 38 -27.66 -18.64 18.83
CA LYS A 38 -28.67 -19.60 18.39
C LYS A 38 -28.08 -20.31 17.16
N PRO A 39 -28.09 -21.65 17.11
CA PRO A 39 -27.51 -22.34 15.97
C PRO A 39 -28.16 -21.79 14.70
N SER A 40 -27.33 -21.43 13.73
CA SER A 40 -27.80 -20.95 12.44
C SER A 40 -28.84 -21.92 11.90
N LYS A 41 -29.96 -21.37 11.39
CA LYS A 41 -31.01 -22.19 10.76
C LYS A 41 -30.51 -22.85 9.48
N SER A 42 -29.53 -22.24 8.82
CA SER A 42 -28.92 -22.72 7.60
C SER A 42 -27.48 -23.19 7.82
N PHE A 43 -27.10 -24.24 7.11
CA PHE A 43 -25.74 -24.76 7.07
C PHE A 43 -25.37 -25.18 5.64
N SER A 44 -24.07 -25.20 5.35
CA SER A 44 -23.56 -25.55 4.02
C SER A 44 -23.03 -26.99 3.97
N VAL A 45 -23.32 -27.69 2.88
CA VAL A 45 -22.88 -29.08 2.64
C VAL A 45 -22.40 -29.21 1.20
N GLN A 46 -21.42 -30.08 0.97
CA GLN A 46 -21.04 -30.49 -0.39
C GLN A 46 -22.16 -31.35 -1.00
N ASN A 47 -22.58 -31.05 -2.23
CA ASN A 47 -23.66 -31.76 -2.91
C ASN A 47 -24.98 -31.73 -2.10
N SER A 48 -25.53 -30.53 -1.95
CA SER A 48 -26.73 -30.25 -1.16
C SER A 48 -27.95 -31.07 -1.60
N GLU A 49 -28.10 -31.32 -2.91
CA GLU A 49 -29.20 -32.12 -3.46
C GLU A 49 -29.17 -33.58 -3.01
N LEU A 50 -28.01 -34.22 -3.10
CA LEU A 50 -27.82 -35.61 -2.68
C LEU A 50 -28.05 -35.74 -1.17
N TYR A 51 -27.56 -34.77 -0.41
CA TYR A 51 -27.76 -34.70 1.03
C TYR A 51 -29.26 -34.63 1.39
N LEU A 52 -30.05 -33.77 0.74
CA LEU A 52 -31.50 -33.68 0.96
C LEU A 52 -32.23 -34.98 0.59
N LYS A 53 -31.83 -35.66 -0.49
CA LYS A 53 -32.38 -36.97 -0.90
C LYS A 53 -32.12 -38.04 0.16
N LEU A 54 -30.89 -38.10 0.70
CA LEU A 54 -30.52 -39.05 1.74
C LEU A 54 -31.26 -38.80 3.05
N ILE A 55 -31.41 -37.53 3.45
CA ILE A 55 -32.20 -37.19 4.65
C ILE A 55 -33.64 -37.64 4.47
N LYS A 56 -34.26 -37.35 3.31
CA LYS A 56 -35.64 -37.77 3.05
C LYS A 56 -35.82 -39.27 3.20
N ARG A 57 -34.92 -40.07 2.61
CA ARG A 57 -34.91 -41.53 2.73
C ARG A 57 -34.75 -42.00 4.18
N ASN A 58 -33.95 -41.29 4.98
CA ASN A 58 -33.76 -41.62 6.40
C ASN A 58 -35.02 -41.39 7.22
N TYR A 59 -35.73 -40.28 6.99
CA TYR A 59 -37.02 -40.01 7.64
C TYR A 59 -38.08 -41.04 7.25
N GLU A 60 -38.13 -41.43 5.97
CA GLU A 60 -39.02 -42.50 5.47
C GLU A 60 -38.73 -43.84 6.16
N TYR A 61 -37.46 -44.17 6.41
CA TYR A 61 -37.07 -45.42 7.09
C TYR A 61 -37.52 -45.48 8.56
N TYR A 62 -37.50 -44.35 9.26
CA TYR A 62 -37.97 -44.24 10.65
C TYR A 62 -39.46 -43.90 10.77
N GLU A 63 -40.19 -43.82 9.65
CA GLU A 63 -41.61 -43.44 9.60
C GLU A 63 -41.87 -42.05 10.24
N LEU A 64 -40.90 -41.14 10.14
CA LEU A 64 -40.97 -39.79 10.69
C LEU A 64 -41.41 -38.76 9.64
N GLU A 65 -42.12 -37.74 10.10
CA GLU A 65 -42.46 -36.58 9.26
C GLU A 65 -41.20 -35.83 8.81
N PHE A 66 -41.03 -35.71 7.49
CA PHE A 66 -39.85 -35.06 6.91
C PHE A 66 -39.84 -33.56 7.18
N LYS A 67 -38.90 -33.12 8.03
CA LYS A 67 -38.60 -31.70 8.27
C LYS A 67 -37.44 -31.29 7.38
N LYS A 68 -37.73 -30.55 6.29
CA LYS A 68 -36.73 -30.12 5.32
C LYS A 68 -35.74 -29.12 5.97
N PRO A 69 -34.43 -29.44 6.04
CA PRO A 69 -33.43 -28.48 6.51
C PRO A 69 -33.10 -27.43 5.44
N GLU A 70 -32.70 -26.23 5.88
CA GLU A 70 -32.23 -25.15 5.02
C GLU A 70 -30.74 -25.37 4.71
N VAL A 71 -30.47 -26.06 3.60
CA VAL A 71 -29.10 -26.45 3.19
C VAL A 71 -28.65 -25.58 2.02
N VAL A 72 -27.48 -24.96 2.17
CA VAL A 72 -26.82 -24.19 1.10
C VAL A 72 -25.70 -25.03 0.50
N GLU A 73 -25.47 -24.93 -0.81
CA GLU A 73 -24.34 -25.63 -1.44
C GLU A 73 -23.01 -24.98 -1.05
N LEU A 74 -22.05 -25.79 -0.61
CA LEU A 74 -20.73 -25.32 -0.27
C LEU A 74 -19.91 -25.02 -1.53
N VAL A 75 -19.89 -23.74 -1.94
CA VAL A 75 -19.04 -23.26 -3.04
C VAL A 75 -17.66 -22.90 -2.51
N TYR A 76 -16.61 -23.49 -3.07
CA TYR A 76 -15.24 -23.08 -2.79
C TYR A 76 -14.95 -21.75 -3.50
N ILE A 77 -14.72 -20.70 -2.71
CA ILE A 77 -14.25 -19.41 -3.22
C ILE A 77 -12.73 -19.40 -3.03
N PRO A 78 -11.93 -19.48 -4.12
CA PRO A 78 -10.49 -19.39 -3.99
C PRO A 78 -10.11 -18.03 -3.38
N PRO A 79 -9.10 -17.97 -2.49
CA PRO A 79 -8.64 -16.68 -1.98
C PRO A 79 -8.13 -15.82 -3.14
N PRO A 80 -8.26 -14.48 -3.06
CA PRO A 80 -7.74 -13.60 -4.08
C PRO A 80 -6.22 -13.80 -4.20
N VAL A 81 -5.73 -14.02 -5.43
CA VAL A 81 -4.30 -14.16 -5.71
C VAL A 81 -3.63 -12.83 -5.41
N LYS A 82 -2.76 -12.82 -4.38
CA LYS A 82 -1.95 -11.64 -4.07
C LYS A 82 -0.79 -11.61 -5.06
N VAL A 83 -0.74 -10.59 -5.92
CA VAL A 83 0.43 -10.31 -6.75
C VAL A 83 1.53 -9.82 -5.81
N ILE A 84 2.52 -10.67 -5.54
CA ILE A 84 3.67 -10.32 -4.70
C ILE A 84 4.66 -9.55 -5.58
N GLU A 85 4.88 -8.28 -5.25
CA GLU A 85 5.93 -7.49 -5.89
C GLU A 85 7.30 -8.02 -5.47
N ARG A 86 8.18 -8.23 -6.45
CA ARG A 86 9.57 -8.60 -6.17
C ARG A 86 10.34 -7.33 -5.81
N HIS A 87 10.54 -7.12 -4.51
CA HIS A 87 11.42 -6.06 -4.03
C HIS A 87 12.88 -6.49 -4.18
N PHE A 88 13.74 -5.59 -4.69
CA PHE A 88 15.18 -5.83 -4.65
C PHE A 88 15.70 -5.55 -3.24
N GLU A 89 16.54 -6.44 -2.72
CA GLU A 89 17.15 -6.31 -1.40
C GLU A 89 18.50 -5.58 -1.46
N TYR A 90 19.27 -5.83 -2.53
CA TYR A 90 20.61 -5.29 -2.73
C TYR A 90 20.65 -4.40 -3.97
N PRO A 91 21.50 -3.35 -3.98
CA PRO A 91 21.68 -2.47 -5.14
C PRO A 91 22.34 -3.18 -6.34
N ASP A 92 23.08 -4.25 -6.08
CA ASP A 92 23.76 -5.07 -7.10
C ASP A 92 22.78 -5.98 -7.86
N ASN A 93 21.50 -6.02 -7.45
CA ASN A 93 20.48 -6.78 -8.15
C ASN A 93 20.15 -6.11 -9.49
N VAL A 94 20.42 -6.82 -10.59
CA VAL A 94 20.15 -6.36 -11.96
C VAL A 94 18.95 -7.12 -12.52
N VAL A 95 18.02 -6.39 -13.14
CA VAL A 95 16.92 -7.00 -13.91
C VAL A 95 17.34 -7.14 -15.36
N VAL A 96 17.12 -8.33 -15.92
CA VAL A 96 17.44 -8.67 -17.30
C VAL A 96 16.15 -8.90 -18.07
N LYS A 97 15.94 -8.17 -19.18
CA LYS A 97 14.86 -8.47 -20.14
C LYS A 97 15.46 -9.19 -21.35
N LEU A 98 15.05 -10.43 -21.52
CA LEU A 98 15.43 -11.27 -22.65
C LEU A 98 14.35 -11.14 -23.73
N ASN A 99 14.74 -10.79 -24.95
CA ASN A 99 13.87 -10.80 -26.12
C ASN A 99 14.40 -11.80 -27.14
N VAL A 100 13.62 -12.83 -27.43
CA VAL A 100 13.99 -13.89 -28.38
C VAL A 100 13.50 -13.46 -29.76
N LEU A 101 14.44 -13.25 -30.69
CA LEU A 101 14.11 -12.90 -32.07
C LEU A 101 13.63 -14.14 -32.83
N LYS A 102 12.88 -13.91 -33.92
CA LYS A 102 12.43 -14.99 -34.82
C LYS A 102 13.59 -15.80 -35.44
N SER A 103 14.76 -15.20 -35.54
CA SER A 103 16.01 -15.83 -36.01
C SER A 103 16.67 -16.76 -34.98
N GLY A 104 16.11 -16.90 -33.78
CA GLY A 104 16.67 -17.72 -32.70
C GLY A 104 17.77 -17.01 -31.90
N LYS A 105 18.23 -15.82 -32.30
CA LYS A 105 19.15 -14.99 -31.50
C LYS A 105 18.41 -14.34 -30.33
N VAL A 106 19.05 -14.32 -29.15
CA VAL A 106 18.49 -13.69 -27.94
C VAL A 106 19.11 -12.32 -27.74
N ARG A 107 18.28 -11.27 -27.75
CA ARG A 107 18.68 -9.91 -27.38
C ARG A 107 18.52 -9.74 -25.87
N VAL A 108 19.62 -9.40 -25.19
CA VAL A 108 19.67 -9.22 -23.74
C VAL A 108 19.71 -7.73 -23.42
N LYS A 109 18.71 -7.21 -22.69
CA LYS A 109 18.74 -5.85 -22.13
C LYS A 109 18.98 -5.93 -20.62
N LEU A 110 20.06 -5.29 -20.17
CA LEU A 110 20.42 -5.18 -18.75
C LEU A 110 19.96 -3.82 -18.19
N PHE A 111 19.23 -3.84 -17.06
CA PHE A 111 18.79 -2.63 -16.39
C PHE A 111 19.64 -2.35 -15.15
N SER A 112 20.59 -1.40 -15.26
CA SER A 112 21.52 -1.01 -14.19
C SER A 112 21.09 0.24 -13.41
N HIS A 113 19.82 0.65 -13.50
CA HIS A 113 19.37 1.95 -12.97
C HIS A 113 19.54 2.07 -11.44
N VAL A 114 19.40 0.96 -10.71
CA VAL A 114 19.59 0.94 -9.24
C VAL A 114 21.06 1.09 -8.85
N ALA A 115 21.97 0.45 -9.59
CA ALA A 115 23.41 0.62 -9.40
C ALA A 115 23.83 2.08 -9.66
N GLN A 116 23.33 2.68 -10.74
CA GLN A 116 23.57 4.10 -11.05
C GLN A 116 23.04 5.03 -9.96
N LEU A 117 21.85 4.73 -9.41
CA LEU A 117 21.27 5.49 -8.30
C LEU A 117 22.12 5.37 -7.03
N TRP A 118 22.68 4.18 -6.79
CA TRP A 118 23.57 3.92 -5.66
C TRP A 118 24.87 4.72 -5.76
N GLU A 119 25.58 4.60 -6.88
CA GLU A 119 26.86 5.30 -7.11
C GLU A 119 26.72 6.82 -7.01
N LYS A 120 25.66 7.37 -7.62
CA LYS A 120 25.45 8.82 -7.69
C LYS A 120 25.00 9.42 -6.35
N TYR A 121 24.11 8.75 -5.63
CA TYR A 121 23.43 9.33 -4.47
C TYR A 121 23.66 8.54 -3.18
N ASN A 122 23.24 7.27 -3.12
CA ASN A 122 23.21 6.53 -1.86
C ASN A 122 24.62 6.31 -1.28
N SER A 123 25.61 6.05 -2.13
CA SER A 123 27.02 5.89 -1.72
C SER A 123 27.60 7.18 -1.12
N LYS A 124 27.04 8.34 -1.45
CA LYS A 124 27.47 9.66 -0.96
C LYS A 124 26.60 10.16 0.20
N GLY A 125 25.66 9.34 0.69
CA GLY A 125 24.69 9.73 1.72
C GLY A 125 23.69 10.80 1.27
N LYS A 126 23.53 11.00 -0.05
CA LYS A 126 22.58 11.97 -0.61
C LYS A 126 21.27 11.30 -0.96
N ILE A 127 20.17 12.03 -0.81
CA ILE A 127 18.84 11.55 -1.19
C ILE A 127 18.68 11.72 -2.72
N PRO A 128 18.37 10.65 -3.47
CA PRO A 128 18.18 10.76 -4.92
C PRO A 128 16.90 11.53 -5.29
N PRO A 129 16.87 12.22 -6.44
CA PRO A 129 15.68 12.89 -6.94
C PRO A 129 14.51 11.92 -7.16
N HIS A 130 13.29 12.36 -6.79
CA HIS A 130 12.09 11.51 -6.91
C HIS A 130 11.82 11.06 -8.35
N LYS A 131 12.06 11.93 -9.35
CA LYS A 131 11.92 11.58 -10.77
C LYS A 131 12.83 10.41 -11.17
N MET A 132 14.08 10.41 -10.69
CA MET A 132 15.05 9.33 -10.96
C MET A 132 14.64 8.02 -10.27
N LEU A 133 14.15 8.08 -9.04
CA LEU A 133 13.60 6.92 -8.33
C LEU A 133 12.46 6.31 -9.15
N VAL A 134 11.47 7.11 -9.56
CA VAL A 134 10.33 6.63 -10.36
C VAL A 134 10.81 5.94 -11.65
N SER A 135 11.76 6.52 -12.37
CA SER A 135 12.32 5.93 -13.58
C SER A 135 12.98 4.57 -13.30
N ALA A 136 13.82 4.48 -12.27
CA ALA A 136 14.50 3.24 -11.88
C ALA A 136 13.51 2.14 -11.48
N TYR A 137 12.51 2.44 -10.65
CA TYR A 137 11.51 1.45 -10.26
C TYR A 137 10.64 0.99 -11.45
N LYS A 138 10.32 1.89 -12.39
CA LYS A 138 9.63 1.52 -13.64
C LYS A 138 10.47 0.59 -14.51
N SER A 139 11.77 0.88 -14.70
CA SER A 139 12.65 0.08 -15.54
C SER A 139 12.85 -1.34 -14.99
N MET A 140 12.92 -1.46 -13.65
CA MET A 140 12.99 -2.72 -12.91
C MET A 140 11.71 -3.57 -12.98
N GLY A 141 10.58 -3.01 -13.44
CA GLY A 141 9.33 -3.76 -13.64
C GLY A 141 8.37 -3.77 -12.44
N TYR A 142 8.41 -2.74 -11.61
CA TYR A 142 7.43 -2.57 -10.52
C TYR A 142 6.03 -2.27 -11.07
N SER A 143 5.00 -2.62 -10.28
CA SER A 143 3.60 -2.39 -10.65
C SER A 143 3.28 -0.88 -10.71
N GLU A 144 2.35 -0.49 -11.57
CA GLU A 144 1.87 0.88 -11.63
C GLU A 144 1.22 1.32 -10.31
N ALA A 145 0.55 0.39 -9.62
CA ALA A 145 -0.04 0.63 -8.31
C ALA A 145 1.02 1.04 -7.27
N PHE A 146 2.19 0.40 -7.30
CA PHE A 146 3.33 0.75 -6.45
C PHE A 146 3.88 2.13 -6.79
N ILE A 147 4.12 2.41 -8.07
CA ILE A 147 4.63 3.71 -8.53
C ILE A 147 3.67 4.84 -8.11
N ASN A 148 2.36 4.64 -8.27
CA ASN A 148 1.35 5.60 -7.84
C ASN A 148 1.33 5.79 -6.32
N LYS A 149 1.49 4.72 -5.55
CA LYS A 149 1.62 4.79 -4.08
C LYS A 149 2.87 5.57 -3.66
N MET A 150 3.99 5.38 -4.36
CA MET A 150 5.24 6.08 -4.12
C MET A 150 5.10 7.59 -4.41
N ASN A 151 4.50 7.95 -5.55
CA ASN A 151 4.20 9.36 -5.89
C ASN A 151 3.30 10.03 -4.85
N LYS A 152 2.20 9.37 -4.46
CA LYS A 152 1.32 9.87 -3.38
C LYS A 152 2.04 10.00 -2.04
N SER A 153 3.03 9.15 -1.76
CA SER A 153 3.84 9.27 -0.55
C SER A 153 4.78 10.47 -0.60
N PHE A 154 5.34 10.77 -1.77
CA PHE A 154 6.24 11.89 -1.97
C PHE A 154 5.52 13.23 -1.80
N GLU A 155 4.34 13.39 -2.41
CA GLU A 155 3.53 14.60 -2.23
C GLU A 155 3.11 14.81 -0.77
N ARG A 156 2.75 13.73 -0.07
CA ARG A 156 2.47 13.80 1.37
C ARG A 156 3.69 14.25 2.18
N LYS A 157 4.90 13.83 1.82
CA LYS A 157 6.13 14.25 2.50
C LYS A 157 6.39 15.75 2.32
N LYS A 158 6.23 16.30 1.11
CA LYS A 158 6.36 17.75 0.86
C LYS A 158 5.42 18.58 1.73
N VAL A 159 4.15 18.19 1.80
CA VAL A 159 3.15 18.88 2.64
C VAL A 159 3.53 18.80 4.12
N LEU A 160 4.09 17.68 4.57
CA LEU A 160 4.55 17.53 5.95
C LEU A 160 5.80 18.37 6.22
N GLU A 161 6.74 18.43 5.29
CA GLU A 161 7.96 19.25 5.38
C GLU A 161 7.62 20.72 5.63
N ILE A 162 6.74 21.31 4.81
CA ILE A 162 6.25 22.68 4.99
C ILE A 162 5.58 22.87 6.37
N LYS A 163 4.81 21.88 6.84
CA LYS A 163 4.18 21.94 8.16
C LYS A 163 5.21 21.89 9.29
N TYR A 164 6.24 21.07 9.16
CA TYR A 164 7.31 20.96 10.14
C TYR A 164 8.18 22.21 10.16
N GLU A 165 8.50 22.79 9.01
CA GLU A 165 9.21 24.07 8.91
C GLU A 165 8.47 25.18 9.66
N LYS A 166 7.16 25.33 9.41
CA LYS A 166 6.31 26.29 10.15
C LYS A 166 6.28 26.01 11.65
N MET A 167 6.24 24.74 12.06
CA MET A 167 6.25 24.37 13.47
C MET A 167 7.59 24.70 14.14
N ILE A 168 8.69 24.42 13.46
CA ILE A 168 10.05 24.71 13.92
C ILE A 168 10.24 26.22 14.06
N GLN A 169 9.88 27.02 13.06
CA GLN A 169 9.89 28.48 13.14
C GLN A 169 9.08 28.98 14.33
N ASN A 170 7.85 28.49 14.51
CA ASN A 170 7.00 28.87 15.65
C ASN A 170 7.57 28.48 17.04
N ILE A 171 8.43 27.46 17.13
CA ILE A 171 9.07 27.04 18.38
C ILE A 171 10.29 27.91 18.68
N PHE A 172 11.14 28.14 17.68
CA PHE A 172 12.42 28.83 17.88
C PHE A 172 12.31 30.35 17.79
N GLU A 173 11.40 30.87 16.97
CA GLU A 173 11.15 32.32 16.83
C GLU A 173 10.08 32.81 17.80
N ARG A 174 9.47 31.92 18.61
CA ARG A 174 8.59 32.35 19.70
C ARG A 174 9.41 33.22 20.65
N PRO A 175 9.14 34.53 20.77
CA PRO A 175 9.87 35.36 21.71
C PRO A 175 9.61 34.75 23.09
N SER A 176 10.69 34.41 23.80
CA SER A 176 10.65 33.94 25.18
C SER A 176 9.73 34.85 25.99
N THR A 177 8.47 34.45 26.14
CA THR A 177 7.55 35.18 27.01
C THR A 177 8.00 34.83 28.41
N LYS A 178 8.85 35.70 28.95
CA LYS A 178 9.18 35.77 30.37
C LYS A 178 7.91 35.40 31.13
N LYS A 179 7.96 34.31 31.90
CA LYS A 179 6.84 33.81 32.71
C LYS A 179 6.26 34.98 33.50
N LYS A 180 5.14 35.55 33.04
CA LYS A 180 4.42 36.57 33.81
C LYS A 180 3.79 35.84 34.99
N ALA A 181 4.24 36.17 36.19
CA ALA A 181 3.63 35.72 37.44
C ALA A 181 2.10 36.00 37.42
N PRO A 182 1.27 35.18 38.09
CA PRO A 182 -0.17 35.30 38.02
C PRO A 182 -0.64 36.62 38.66
N ALA A 183 -1.04 37.58 37.82
CA ALA A 183 -1.61 38.84 38.27
C ALA A 183 -3.06 38.63 38.74
N LYS A 184 -3.34 39.09 39.96
CA LYS A 184 -4.64 39.09 40.61
C LYS A 184 -5.70 39.87 39.80
N LYS A 185 -6.91 39.28 39.79
CA LYS A 185 -8.25 39.78 39.43
C LYS A 185 -8.43 41.32 39.40
N LYS A 186 -9.08 41.83 38.34
CA LYS A 186 -10.12 42.88 38.42
C LYS A 186 -11.25 42.57 37.41
N LYS A 187 -12.49 42.60 37.90
CA LYS A 187 -13.78 42.54 37.18
C LYS A 187 -14.28 43.97 36.93
N LYS A 188 -14.88 44.22 35.76
CA LYS A 188 -16.05 45.08 35.46
C LYS A 188 -16.32 44.97 33.94
N GLU A 189 -17.45 44.42 33.46
CA GLU A 189 -18.75 45.09 33.14
C GLU A 189 -18.52 46.30 32.20
N GLU A 190 -19.13 46.47 31.02
CA GLU A 190 -20.49 46.15 30.54
C GLU A 190 -20.55 46.33 28.99
N GLU A 191 -21.58 45.74 28.36
CA GLU A 191 -21.98 45.72 26.92
C GLU A 191 -22.36 47.13 26.36
N PRO A 192 -22.60 47.37 25.03
CA PRO A 192 -23.65 46.69 24.25
C PRO A 192 -23.37 46.40 22.76
N GLU A 193 -24.34 45.67 22.19
CA GLU A 193 -24.51 45.07 20.87
C GLU A 193 -24.46 46.04 19.67
N GLU A 194 -23.98 45.53 18.51
CA GLU A 194 -24.58 45.76 17.18
C GLU A 194 -24.12 44.66 16.19
N LYS A 195 -25.07 44.01 15.52
CA LYS A 195 -24.94 43.19 14.29
C LYS A 195 -25.59 43.98 13.13
N PRO A 196 -25.61 43.56 11.84
CA PRO A 196 -25.00 42.45 11.10
C PRO A 196 -24.34 42.90 9.75
N ASP A 197 -24.04 41.95 8.85
CA ASP A 197 -23.87 42.12 7.37
C ASP A 197 -22.57 42.80 6.88
N ASP A 198 -21.96 42.51 5.72
CA ASP A 198 -22.22 41.61 4.59
C ASP A 198 -20.90 41.52 3.77
N THR A 199 -20.85 40.66 2.75
CA THR A 199 -20.05 40.80 1.49
C THR A 199 -18.50 40.79 1.56
N VAL A 200 -17.80 39.76 1.05
CA VAL A 200 -17.40 39.53 -0.36
C VAL A 200 -16.56 40.67 -0.94
N GLU A 201 -15.27 40.41 -1.18
CA GLU A 201 -14.60 40.84 -2.41
C GLU A 201 -13.40 39.91 -2.68
N GLU A 202 -13.47 39.25 -3.85
CA GLU A 202 -12.34 38.65 -4.55
C GLU A 202 -11.39 39.76 -5.00
N GLU A 203 -10.08 39.49 -5.05
CA GLU A 203 -9.33 39.74 -6.29
C GLU A 203 -8.08 38.84 -6.35
N PRO A 204 -7.67 38.44 -7.56
CA PRO A 204 -6.60 37.49 -7.85
C PRO A 204 -5.26 38.23 -7.96
N ASP A 205 -4.17 37.56 -7.63
CA ASP A 205 -2.84 38.04 -8.04
C ASP A 205 -2.13 36.91 -8.77
N ASP A 206 -2.11 37.08 -10.08
CA ASP A 206 -1.35 36.34 -11.07
C ASP A 206 -0.12 37.21 -11.35
N ASP A 207 1.06 36.79 -10.89
CA ASP A 207 2.33 37.41 -11.27
C ASP A 207 3.33 36.29 -11.62
N ASP A 208 3.35 36.04 -12.92
CA ASP A 208 4.46 35.68 -13.79
C ASP A 208 5.84 35.48 -13.12
N VAL A 209 6.30 34.23 -13.11
CA VAL A 209 7.74 33.92 -13.14
C VAL A 209 7.97 32.93 -14.28
N THR A 210 8.53 33.47 -15.35
CA THR A 210 8.97 32.81 -16.58
C THR A 210 10.13 31.82 -16.32
N PRO A 211 10.41 30.90 -17.28
CA PRO A 211 11.02 29.60 -17.03
C PRO A 211 12.55 29.60 -17.17
N GLU A 212 13.26 28.95 -16.25
CA GLU A 212 14.70 28.72 -16.38
C GLU A 212 15.05 27.21 -16.50
N GLU A 213 15.70 26.94 -17.63
CA GLU A 213 16.64 25.86 -17.97
C GLU A 213 16.16 24.39 -18.01
N ASP A 214 15.76 24.00 -19.23
CA ASP A 214 15.91 22.65 -19.77
C ASP A 214 17.42 22.29 -19.89
N GLU A 215 17.93 21.43 -19.01
CA GLU A 215 19.04 20.54 -19.38
C GLU A 215 18.45 19.33 -20.13
N ALA A 216 18.36 19.48 -21.45
CA ALA A 216 18.05 18.42 -22.39
C ALA A 216 19.09 17.30 -22.25
N ILE A 217 18.64 16.11 -21.89
CA ILE A 217 19.43 14.89 -22.07
C ILE A 217 19.37 14.56 -23.56
N GLU A 218 20.53 14.64 -24.21
CA GLU A 218 20.80 14.19 -25.57
C GLU A 218 20.18 12.80 -25.79
N VAL A 219 19.28 12.74 -26.76
CA VAL A 219 18.79 11.50 -27.36
C VAL A 219 19.91 11.02 -28.28
N ASP A 220 20.67 10.01 -27.85
CA ASP A 220 21.48 9.21 -28.79
C ASP A 220 20.50 8.48 -29.71
N ASN A 221 20.23 9.16 -30.83
CA ASN A 221 19.64 8.61 -32.02
C ASN A 221 20.83 8.13 -32.87
N ASP A 222 21.38 6.95 -32.55
CA ASP A 222 22.27 6.24 -33.48
C ASP A 222 21.40 5.59 -34.56
N ASP A 223 21.03 6.43 -35.52
CA ASP A 223 20.60 6.04 -36.86
C ASP A 223 21.86 6.07 -37.73
N ASP A 224 22.68 5.03 -37.64
CA ASP A 224 23.73 4.75 -38.62
C ASP A 224 23.18 3.77 -39.65
N GLU A 225 22.41 4.30 -40.60
CA GLU A 225 22.54 3.89 -41.99
C GLU A 225 23.96 4.29 -42.43
N ASP A 226 24.85 3.33 -42.69
CA ASP A 226 25.55 3.28 -43.98
C ASP A 226 26.61 2.16 -44.11
N VAL A 227 26.60 1.62 -45.33
CA VAL A 227 27.71 1.03 -46.10
C VAL A 227 28.13 -0.42 -45.79
N ASP A 228 27.45 -1.30 -46.55
CA ASP A 228 28.01 -2.47 -47.24
C ASP A 228 29.39 -2.18 -47.85
N GLU A 229 30.44 -2.81 -47.31
CA GLU A 229 31.69 -3.09 -48.03
C GLU A 229 32.53 -4.10 -47.22
N ASN A 230 32.51 -5.36 -47.66
CA ASN A 230 33.73 -6.19 -47.71
C ASN A 230 33.45 -7.38 -48.65
N ALA A 231 33.81 -7.15 -49.90
CA ALA A 231 34.23 -8.20 -50.82
C ALA A 231 35.63 -8.71 -50.45
N ASP A 232 35.90 -9.91 -50.96
CA ASP A 232 37.20 -10.48 -51.31
C ASP A 232 37.95 -11.41 -50.30
N ASP A 233 38.01 -12.66 -50.77
CA ASP A 233 39.14 -13.59 -50.79
C ASP A 233 39.71 -14.16 -49.48
N VAL A 234 39.33 -15.41 -49.20
CA VAL A 234 40.29 -16.49 -48.89
C VAL A 234 39.75 -17.84 -49.44
N GLU A 235 40.37 -18.33 -50.53
CA GLU A 235 40.28 -19.73 -50.96
C GLU A 235 40.71 -20.70 -49.85
N PRO A 236 40.04 -21.85 -49.65
CA PRO A 236 40.59 -22.92 -48.82
C PRO A 236 41.67 -23.69 -49.59
N PRO A 237 42.79 -24.10 -48.95
CA PRO A 237 43.73 -25.00 -49.59
C PRO A 237 43.11 -26.39 -49.74
N ASP A 238 43.17 -26.90 -50.97
CA ASP A 238 42.85 -28.27 -51.34
C ASP A 238 43.69 -29.27 -50.53
N LEU A 239 43.01 -30.21 -49.89
CA LEU A 239 43.57 -31.50 -49.46
C LEU A 239 42.82 -32.58 -50.24
N ASP A 240 43.40 -32.98 -51.38
CA ASP A 240 43.64 -34.36 -51.82
C ASP A 240 44.36 -34.40 -53.19
#